data_AF-A0A7W7D236-F1
#
_entry.id   AF-A0A7W7D236-F1
#
_cell.length_a   1.000
_cell.length_b   1.000
_cell.length_c   1.000
_cell.angle_alpha   90.00
_cell.angle_beta   90.00
_cell.angle_gamma   90.00
#
_symmetry.space_group_name_H-M   'P 1'
#
loop_
_entity.id
_entity.type
_entity.pdbx_description
1 polymer ?
#
loop_
_entity_poly.entity_id
_entity_poly.type
_entity_poly.pdbx_seq_one_letter_code
_entity_poly.pdbx_strand_id
1 'polypeptide(L)'
;MKLAYKVLAYLIAVEVAVQAAMIVLADAGLSKWVEQGGVFDKATMESDASPFPEIVGFMVHAINGMMVIPVAALLLLIFSFFTKVPGAVKAAGLVLLLVVVQIGLGILGHDVPALGAVHGLNALLLFATALYAARRDRVAQAVAAPSRVGAYS
;
A
#
# COMPACT_ATOMS: atom_id res chain seq x y z
N MET A 1 14.55 7.69 15.65
CA MET A 1 13.27 7.33 14.99
C MET A 1 13.08 7.90 13.57
N LYS A 2 13.81 8.95 13.14
CA LYS A 2 13.68 9.49 11.76
C LYS A 2 13.93 8.45 10.66
N LEU A 3 15.00 7.67 10.77
CA LEU A 3 15.32 6.62 9.79
C LEU A 3 14.23 5.54 9.78
N ALA A 4 13.84 5.02 10.94
CA ALA A 4 12.80 4.01 11.07
C ALA A 4 11.47 4.48 10.45
N TYR A 5 11.03 5.71 10.74
CA TYR A 5 9.85 6.32 10.12
C TYR A 5 9.96 6.39 8.60
N LYS A 6 11.10 6.86 8.09
CA LYS A 6 11.34 6.98 6.65
C LYS A 6 11.34 5.62 5.95
N VAL A 7 11.99 4.61 6.55
CA VAL A 7 12.05 3.24 6.02
C VAL A 7 10.66 2.62 6.01
N LEU A 8 9.90 2.72 7.11
CA LEU A 8 8.53 2.20 7.17
C LEU A 8 7.62 2.86 6.14
N ALA A 9 7.72 4.19 5.94
CA ALA A 9 6.92 4.89 4.95
C ALA A 9 7.26 4.44 3.51
N TYR A 10 8.54 4.23 3.19
CA TYR A 10 8.93 3.64 1.90
C TYR A 10 8.50 2.18 1.76
N LEU A 11 8.60 1.40 2.84
CA LEU A 11 8.19 0.00 2.86
C LEU A 11 6.71 -0.13 2.50
N ILE A 12 5.83 0.64 3.13
CA ILE A 12 4.39 0.65 2.80
C ILE A 12 4.16 1.00 1.33
N ALA A 13 4.87 1.99 0.79
CA ALA A 13 4.75 2.33 -0.63
C ALA A 13 5.18 1.16 -1.55
N VAL A 14 6.28 0.47 -1.21
CA VAL A 14 6.73 -0.72 -1.95
C VAL A 14 5.72 -1.85 -1.82
N GLU A 15 5.19 -2.11 -0.63
CA GLU A 15 4.18 -3.14 -0.38
C GLU A 15 2.90 -2.92 -1.19
N VAL A 16 2.43 -1.68 -1.31
CA VAL A 16 1.29 -1.34 -2.19
C VAL A 16 1.62 -1.58 -3.66
N ALA A 17 2.82 -1.20 -4.11
CA ALA A 17 3.23 -1.43 -5.50
C ALA A 17 3.37 -2.93 -5.82
N VAL A 18 3.90 -3.72 -4.87
CA VAL A 18 3.99 -5.18 -4.99
C VAL A 18 2.60 -5.78 -5.07
N GLN A 19 1.63 -5.35 -4.26
CA GLN A 19 0.26 -5.83 -4.38
C GLN A 19 -0.34 -5.56 -5.76
N ALA A 20 -0.15 -4.36 -6.30
CA ALA A 20 -0.63 -4.03 -7.64
C ALA A 20 0.01 -4.91 -8.73
N ALA A 21 1.29 -5.24 -8.60
CA ALA A 21 1.95 -6.17 -9.52
C ALA A 21 1.44 -7.60 -9.36
N MET A 22 1.27 -8.07 -8.13
CA MET A 22 0.85 -9.45 -7.83
C MET A 22 -0.59 -9.72 -8.24
N ILE A 23 -1.50 -8.74 -8.12
CA ILE A 23 -2.89 -8.93 -8.56
C ILE A 23 -2.96 -9.04 -10.10
N VAL A 24 -2.16 -8.26 -10.83
CA VAL A 24 -2.08 -8.34 -12.30
C VAL A 24 -1.41 -9.64 -12.74
N LEU A 25 -0.39 -10.11 -12.03
CA LEU A 25 0.21 -11.43 -12.28
C LEU A 25 -0.81 -12.55 -12.10
N ALA A 26 -1.59 -12.51 -11.02
CA ALA A 26 -2.62 -13.50 -10.74
C ALA A 26 -3.75 -13.49 -11.77
N ASP A 27 -4.19 -12.30 -12.19
CA ASP A 27 -5.22 -12.11 -13.23
C ASP A 27 -4.75 -12.63 -14.61
N ALA A 28 -3.50 -12.34 -14.99
CA ALA A 28 -2.92 -12.86 -16.23
C ALA A 28 -2.76 -14.39 -16.19
N GLY A 29 -2.32 -14.95 -15.06
CA GLY A 29 -2.22 -16.40 -14.88
C GLY A 29 -3.58 -17.09 -14.90
N LEU A 30 -4.59 -16.49 -14.27
CA LEU A 30 -5.98 -16.96 -14.30
C LEU A 30 -6.50 -17.01 -15.74
N SER A 31 -6.32 -15.92 -16.48
CA SER A 31 -6.76 -15.83 -17.89
C SER A 31 -6.11 -16.92 -18.73
N LYS A 32 -4.79 -17.11 -18.61
CA LYS A 32 -4.05 -18.17 -19.31
C LYS A 32 -4.50 -19.57 -18.92
N TRP A 33 -4.78 -19.82 -17.64
CA TRP A 33 -5.27 -21.12 -17.17
C TRP A 33 -6.66 -21.43 -17.73
N VAL A 34 -7.55 -20.44 -17.78
CA VAL A 34 -8.87 -20.57 -18.40
C VAL A 34 -8.77 -20.83 -19.91
N GLU A 35 -7.87 -20.13 -20.62
CA GLU A 35 -7.61 -20.38 -22.04
C GLU A 35 -7.12 -21.82 -22.33
N GLN A 36 -6.52 -22.47 -21.33
CA GLN A 36 -6.06 -23.87 -21.41
C GLN A 36 -7.14 -24.90 -21.01
N GLY A 37 -8.37 -24.46 -20.76
CA GLY A 37 -9.51 -25.31 -20.41
C GLY A 37 -9.83 -25.36 -18.92
N GLY A 38 -9.15 -24.54 -18.10
CA GLY A 38 -9.53 -24.31 -16.70
C GLY A 38 -10.91 -23.67 -16.58
N VAL A 39 -11.64 -24.00 -15.51
CA VAL A 39 -12.96 -23.43 -15.22
C VAL A 39 -12.91 -22.74 -13.86
N PHE A 40 -13.01 -21.41 -13.81
CA PHE A 40 -13.03 -20.68 -12.55
C PHE A 40 -14.47 -20.54 -12.05
N ASP A 41 -14.84 -21.40 -11.10
CA ASP A 41 -16.16 -21.42 -10.48
C ASP A 41 -16.05 -21.56 -8.94
N LYS A 42 -17.21 -21.63 -8.28
CA LYS A 42 -17.27 -21.78 -6.82
C LYS A 42 -16.57 -23.05 -6.33
N ALA A 43 -16.72 -24.17 -7.05
CA ALA A 43 -16.08 -25.43 -6.67
C ALA A 43 -14.55 -25.30 -6.69
N THR A 44 -14.01 -24.57 -7.66
CA THR A 44 -12.58 -24.25 -7.74
C THR A 44 -12.14 -23.36 -6.57
N MET A 45 -12.90 -22.33 -6.23
CA MET A 45 -12.59 -21.41 -5.13
C MET A 45 -12.62 -22.07 -3.74
N GLU A 46 -13.48 -23.07 -3.55
CA GLU A 46 -13.61 -23.81 -2.29
C GLU A 46 -12.68 -25.05 -2.22
N SER A 47 -11.93 -25.33 -3.30
CA SER A 47 -11.00 -26.46 -3.34
C SER A 47 -9.66 -26.15 -2.67
N ASP A 48 -9.03 -27.16 -2.06
CA ASP A 48 -7.65 -27.07 -1.56
C ASP A 48 -6.60 -27.17 -2.69
N ALA A 49 -7.04 -27.21 -3.95
CA ALA A 49 -6.15 -27.29 -5.10
C ALA A 49 -5.50 -25.94 -5.41
N SER A 50 -4.28 -25.98 -5.96
CA SER A 50 -3.61 -24.80 -6.55
C SER A 50 -3.67 -24.93 -8.08
N PRO A 51 -4.76 -24.50 -8.74
CA PRO A 51 -5.04 -24.81 -10.14
C PRO A 51 -4.00 -24.23 -11.12
N PHE A 52 -3.35 -23.13 -10.75
CA PHE A 52 -2.29 -22.50 -11.52
C PHE A 52 -1.27 -21.83 -10.58
N PRO A 53 0.02 -21.73 -10.96
CA PRO A 53 1.07 -21.20 -10.08
C PRO A 53 0.84 -19.75 -9.61
N GLU A 54 0.32 -18.89 -10.49
CA GLU A 54 0.15 -17.46 -10.24
C GLU A 54 -0.97 -17.14 -9.24
N ILE A 55 -1.73 -18.14 -8.77
CA ILE A 55 -2.72 -17.97 -7.68
C ILE A 55 -2.08 -17.39 -6.41
N VAL A 56 -0.78 -17.61 -6.23
CA VAL A 56 0.03 -16.99 -5.18
C VAL A 56 -0.08 -15.46 -5.18
N GLY A 57 -0.35 -14.81 -6.32
CA GLY A 57 -0.54 -13.37 -6.38
C GLY A 57 -1.81 -12.89 -5.66
N PHE A 58 -2.92 -13.62 -5.76
CA PHE A 58 -4.11 -13.35 -4.94
C PHE A 58 -3.81 -13.54 -3.45
N MET A 59 -3.08 -14.59 -3.08
CA MET A 59 -2.70 -14.85 -1.69
C MET A 59 -1.80 -13.74 -1.12
N VAL A 60 -0.79 -13.33 -1.88
CA VAL A 60 0.12 -12.24 -1.48
C VAL A 60 -0.66 -10.93 -1.36
N HIS A 61 -1.56 -10.63 -2.30
CA HIS A 61 -2.43 -9.45 -2.21
C HIS A 61 -3.25 -9.45 -0.90
N ALA A 62 -3.94 -10.55 -0.60
CA ALA A 62 -4.77 -10.67 0.60
C ALA A 62 -3.95 -10.57 1.90
N ILE A 63 -2.89 -11.37 2.05
CA ILE A 63 -2.07 -11.40 3.27
C ILE A 63 -1.36 -10.06 3.51
N ASN A 64 -0.78 -9.48 2.45
CA ASN A 64 -0.07 -8.23 2.57
C ASN A 64 -1.02 -7.07 2.93
N GLY A 65 -2.19 -7.00 2.29
CA GLY A 65 -3.19 -5.96 2.53
C GLY A 65 -3.85 -6.06 3.91
N MET A 66 -4.11 -7.27 4.41
CA MET A 66 -4.81 -7.50 5.68
C MET A 66 -3.89 -7.53 6.90
N MET A 67 -2.61 -7.87 6.73
CA MET A 67 -1.70 -8.10 7.86
C MET A 67 -0.46 -7.20 7.82
N VAL A 68 0.31 -7.25 6.73
CA VAL A 68 1.64 -6.63 6.69
C VAL A 68 1.56 -5.10 6.66
N ILE A 69 0.79 -4.53 5.72
CA ILE A 69 0.60 -3.08 5.62
C ILE A 69 -0.02 -2.49 6.91
N PRO A 70 -1.08 -3.07 7.50
CA PRO A 70 -1.64 -2.57 8.75
C PRO A 70 -0.64 -2.51 9.90
N VAL A 71 0.17 -3.57 10.07
CA VAL A 71 1.23 -3.58 11.09
C VAL A 71 2.27 -2.50 10.79
N ALA A 72 2.72 -2.38 9.54
CA ALA A 72 3.68 -1.34 9.14
C ALA A 72 3.13 0.08 9.36
N ALA A 73 1.85 0.32 9.07
CA ALA A 73 1.18 1.60 9.26
C ALA A 73 1.02 1.96 10.76
N LEU A 74 0.70 0.99 11.61
CA LEU A 74 0.68 1.16 13.06
C LEU A 74 2.08 1.51 13.60
N LEU A 75 3.11 0.77 13.18
CA LEU A 75 4.50 1.07 13.55
C LEU A 75 4.94 2.45 13.05
N LEU A 76 4.53 2.84 11.83
CA LEU A 76 4.80 4.17 11.28
C LEU A 76 4.19 5.25 12.17
N LEU A 77 2.92 5.08 12.59
CA LEU A 77 2.24 6.01 13.48
C LEU A 77 2.94 6.08 14.85
N ILE A 78 3.26 4.95 15.47
CA ILE A 78 3.98 4.91 16.75
C ILE A 78 5.31 5.67 16.63
N PHE A 79 6.11 5.37 15.60
CA PHE A 79 7.41 6.01 15.42
C PHE A 79 7.31 7.49 15.06
N SER A 80 6.22 7.92 14.42
CA SER A 80 5.99 9.31 14.03
C SER A 80 6.07 10.29 15.21
N PHE A 81 5.59 9.90 16.40
CA PHE A 81 5.63 10.69 17.63
C PHE A 81 7.05 11.00 18.11
N PHE A 82 8.01 10.14 17.76
CA PHE A 82 9.40 10.22 18.23
C PHE A 82 10.37 10.76 17.17
N THR A 83 9.90 11.03 15.94
CA THR A 83 10.79 11.48 14.85
C THR A 83 11.26 12.92 14.99
N LYS A 84 10.47 13.76 15.67
CA LYS A 84 10.61 15.23 15.68
C LYS A 84 10.55 15.87 14.28
N VAL A 85 10.04 15.18 13.27
CA VAL A 85 9.82 15.74 11.92
C VAL A 85 8.47 16.48 11.91
N PRO A 86 8.44 17.77 11.54
CA PRO A 86 7.20 18.54 11.51
C PRO A 86 6.12 17.87 10.65
N GLY A 87 4.94 17.64 11.24
CA GLY A 87 3.79 17.03 10.56
C GLY A 87 3.87 15.52 10.35
N ALA A 88 4.89 14.82 10.88
CA ALA A 88 5.03 13.37 10.72
C ALA A 88 3.82 12.58 11.26
N VAL A 89 3.28 12.99 12.41
CA VAL A 89 2.10 12.36 13.03
C VAL A 89 0.86 12.49 12.13
N LYS A 90 0.62 13.69 11.57
CA LYS A 90 -0.50 13.91 10.65
C LYS A 90 -0.39 13.04 9.40
N ALA A 91 0.81 12.96 8.81
CA ALA A 91 1.04 12.13 7.63
C ALA A 91 0.87 10.63 7.95
N ALA A 92 1.40 10.15 9.06
CA ALA A 92 1.25 8.75 9.47
C ALA A 92 -0.21 8.40 9.83
N GLY A 93 -0.94 9.31 10.47
CA GLY A 93 -2.38 9.17 10.72
C GLY A 93 -3.19 9.07 9.43
N LEU A 94 -2.85 9.87 8.41
CA LEU A 94 -3.49 9.78 7.10
C LEU A 94 -3.19 8.44 6.41
N VAL A 95 -1.94 7.95 6.47
CA VAL A 95 -1.59 6.61 5.98
C VAL A 95 -2.46 5.55 6.67
N LEU A 96 -2.54 5.57 8.00
CA LEU A 96 -3.35 4.59 8.74
C LEU A 96 -4.84 4.67 8.38
N LEU A 97 -5.40 5.88 8.26
CA LEU A 97 -6.78 6.08 7.82
C LEU A 97 -7.03 5.46 6.44
N LEU A 98 -6.14 5.73 5.48
CA LEU A 98 -6.24 5.18 4.14
C LEU A 98 -6.12 3.65 4.14
N VAL A 99 -5.31 3.06 5.02
CA VAL A 99 -5.23 1.60 5.20
C VAL A 99 -6.55 1.02 5.73
N VAL A 100 -7.17 1.65 6.73
CA VAL A 100 -8.48 1.21 7.25
C VAL A 100 -9.55 1.27 6.16
N VAL A 101 -9.59 2.37 5.41
CA VAL A 101 -10.49 2.52 4.25
C VAL A 101 -10.19 1.45 3.19
N GLN A 102 -8.91 1.17 2.90
CA GLN A 102 -8.49 0.17 1.92
C GLN A 102 -9.01 -1.22 2.28
N ILE A 103 -8.85 -1.64 3.54
CA ILE A 103 -9.34 -2.93 4.04
C ILE A 103 -10.86 -3.01 3.93
N GLY A 104 -11.56 -1.96 4.38
CA GLY A 104 -13.02 -1.90 4.28
C GLY A 104 -13.51 -2.05 2.84
N LEU A 105 -12.91 -1.32 1.90
CA LEU A 105 -13.23 -1.42 0.47
C LEU A 105 -12.91 -2.81 -0.10
N GLY A 106 -11.83 -3.45 0.34
CA GLY A 106 -11.44 -4.79 -0.11
C GLY A 106 -12.45 -5.85 0.32
N ILE A 107 -12.84 -5.84 1.61
CA ILE A 107 -13.84 -6.77 2.15
C ILE A 107 -15.21 -6.54 1.50
N LEU A 108 -15.69 -5.30 1.45
CA LEU A 108 -16.99 -4.96 0.87
C LEU A 108 -17.04 -5.15 -0.64
N GLY A 109 -15.88 -5.18 -1.31
CA GLY A 109 -15.77 -5.44 -2.74
C GLY A 109 -16.25 -6.83 -3.16
N HIS A 110 -16.25 -7.81 -2.24
CA HIS A 110 -16.81 -9.14 -2.48
C HIS A 110 -18.34 -9.12 -2.65
N ASP A 111 -19.03 -8.17 -2.00
CA ASP A 111 -20.48 -8.02 -2.09
C ASP A 111 -20.89 -6.98 -3.15
N VAL A 112 -20.10 -5.91 -3.28
CA VAL A 112 -20.36 -4.80 -4.21
C VAL A 112 -19.15 -4.62 -5.13
N PRO A 113 -19.11 -5.30 -6.30
CA PRO A 113 -17.94 -5.33 -7.18
C PRO A 113 -17.41 -3.96 -7.60
N ALA A 114 -18.31 -2.96 -7.74
CA ALA A 114 -17.93 -1.59 -8.07
C ALA A 114 -16.97 -0.94 -7.04
N LEU A 115 -17.00 -1.40 -5.77
CA LEU A 115 -16.06 -0.96 -4.74
C LEU A 115 -14.63 -1.42 -5.01
N GLY A 116 -14.42 -2.46 -5.83
CA GLY A 116 -13.08 -2.87 -6.29
C GLY A 116 -12.35 -1.77 -7.07
N ALA A 117 -13.07 -0.98 -7.89
CA ALA A 117 -12.49 0.16 -8.58
C ALA A 117 -12.09 1.28 -7.59
N VAL A 118 -12.94 1.54 -6.60
CA VAL A 118 -12.66 2.53 -5.54
C VAL A 118 -11.49 2.07 -4.67
N HIS A 119 -11.39 0.78 -4.38
CA HIS A 119 -10.25 0.15 -3.71
C HIS A 119 -8.94 0.39 -4.47
N GLY A 120 -8.95 0.21 -5.80
CA GLY A 120 -7.80 0.52 -6.66
C GLY A 120 -7.37 1.99 -6.58
N LEU A 121 -8.33 2.92 -6.61
CA LEU A 121 -8.03 4.36 -6.46
C LEU A 121 -7.47 4.70 -5.08
N ASN A 122 -8.03 4.13 -4.01
CA ASN A 122 -7.54 4.34 -2.66
C ASN A 122 -6.14 3.74 -2.44
N ALA A 123 -5.78 2.66 -3.14
CA ALA A 123 -4.42 2.12 -3.14
C ALA A 123 -3.41 3.14 -3.69
N LEU A 124 -3.74 3.83 -4.79
CA LEU A 124 -2.89 4.89 -5.35
C LEU A 124 -2.73 6.07 -4.39
N LEU A 125 -3.81 6.46 -3.71
CA LEU A 125 -3.77 7.50 -2.68
C LEU A 125 -2.89 7.08 -1.49
N LEU A 126 -3.02 5.84 -1.02
CA LEU A 126 -2.20 5.27 0.04
C LEU A 126 -0.72 5.26 -0.35
N PHE A 127 -0.40 4.78 -1.55
CA PHE A 127 0.96 4.78 -2.12
C PHE A 127 1.56 6.20 -2.14
N ALA A 128 0.83 7.16 -2.72
CA ALA A 128 1.29 8.55 -2.82
C ALA A 128 1.47 9.19 -1.43
N THR A 129 0.56 8.91 -0.49
CA THR A 129 0.63 9.42 0.88
C THR A 129 1.81 8.82 1.66
N ALA A 130 2.10 7.54 1.46
CA ALA A 130 3.26 6.87 2.05
C ALA A 130 4.58 7.48 1.52
N LEU A 131 4.68 7.74 0.21
CA LEU A 131 5.81 8.46 -0.37
C LEU A 131 5.94 9.90 0.15
N TYR A 132 4.81 10.59 0.31
CA TYR A 132 4.76 11.93 0.90
C TYR A 132 5.30 11.92 2.34
N ALA A 133 4.86 10.97 3.17
CA ALA A 133 5.38 10.77 4.52
C ALA A 133 6.89 10.48 4.50
N ALA A 134 7.35 9.58 3.64
CA ALA A 134 8.76 9.20 3.53
C ALA A 134 9.70 10.37 3.14
N ARG A 135 9.19 11.34 2.36
CA ARG A 135 9.96 12.50 1.87
C ARG A 135 9.83 13.73 2.78
N ARG A 136 9.06 13.65 3.86
CA ARG A 136 8.68 14.80 4.69
C ARG A 136 9.88 15.56 5.29
N ASP A 137 10.89 14.86 5.79
CA ASP A 137 12.09 15.47 6.39
C ASP A 137 12.89 16.29 5.36
N ARG A 138 12.95 15.84 4.09
CA ARG A 138 13.59 16.61 3.01
C ARG A 138 12.83 17.90 2.69
N VAL A 139 11.49 17.84 2.65
CA VAL A 139 10.65 19.02 2.43
C VAL A 139 10.81 20.01 3.58
N ALA A 140 10.84 19.53 4.83
CA ALA A 140 11.05 20.38 6.00
C ALA A 140 12.41 21.08 5.97
N GLN A 141 13.47 20.37 5.57
CA GLN A 141 14.82 20.93 5.42
C GLN A 141 14.89 21.96 4.28
N ALA A 142 14.24 21.71 3.15
CA ALA A 142 14.21 22.64 2.02
C ALA A 142 13.51 23.96 2.37
N VAL A 143 12.41 23.91 3.12
CA VAL A 143 11.69 25.11 3.59
C VAL A 143 12.50 25.90 4.63
N ALA A 144 13.34 25.22 5.43
CA ALA A 144 14.15 25.85 6.46
C ALA A 144 15.49 26.43 5.94
N ALA A 145 15.88 26.16 4.69
CA ALA A 145 17.15 26.64 4.14
C ALA A 145 17.06 28.13 3.79
N PRO A 146 17.94 29.01 4.34
CA PRO A 146 17.94 30.43 4.00
C PRO A 146 18.32 30.64 2.52
N SER A 147 17.64 31.58 1.86
CA SER A 147 17.93 32.01 0.50
C SER A 147 19.35 32.58 0.43
N ARG A 148 20.28 31.88 -0.23
CA ARG A 148 21.67 32.32 -0.44
C ARG A 148 21.82 33.49 -1.43
N VAL A 149 20.83 34.37 -1.53
CA VAL A 149 20.72 35.41 -2.59
C VAL A 149 21.28 36.78 -2.14
N GLY A 150 21.78 36.94 -0.91
CA GLY A 150 22.19 38.27 -0.41
C GLY A 150 23.57 38.40 0.23
N ALA A 151 24.53 37.51 -0.04
CA ALA A 151 25.82 37.50 0.68
C ALA A 151 26.99 38.21 -0.06
N TYR A 152 26.72 38.97 -1.11
CA TYR A 152 27.73 39.80 -1.80
C TYR A 152 27.10 41.13 -2.24
N SER A 153 27.05 42.12 -1.34
CA SER A 153 26.82 43.53 -1.66
C SER A 153 27.53 44.40 -0.63
#